data_AF-A0A535UUQ1-F1
#
_entry.id   AF-A0A535UUQ1-F1
#
_cell.length_a   1.000
_cell.length_b   1.000
_cell.length_c   1.000
_cell.angle_alpha   90.00
_cell.angle_beta   90.00
_cell.angle_gamma   90.00
#
_symmetry.space_group_name_H-M   'P 1'
#
loop_
_entity.id
_entity.type
_entity.pdbx_description
1 polymer ?
#
loop_
_entity_poly.entity_id
_entity_poly.type
_entity_poly.pdbx_seq_one_letter_code
_entity_poly.pdbx_strand_id
1 'polypeptide(L)'
;MRLLKFGEEAIVDLDSFTLAVPERANLRREVYRADRAGLTATVTPWAAAEPLLRADLEPVSRAWLQPRTGREMGFSLGRFQETVDPGAWLVVVRGPGGNVHAFSSWLRLGSDGIALDLLRRHPEAGPGAVDLCCVEALFEARRRGLKVASLGAVPCRDGADDAPDGRIAHAVRRLLYSRGLAGYRYESLARFKNKFAPRWESRDIALGGGLSAVRVLAALVAVHMGRRKA
;
A
#
# COMPACT_ATOMS: atom_id res chain seq x y z
N MET A 1 -26.21 -11.12 -11.78
CA MET A 1 -24.89 -10.56 -11.45
C MET A 1 -24.98 -9.97 -10.05
N ARG A 2 -23.96 -10.17 -9.21
CA ARG A 2 -24.01 -9.78 -7.80
C ARG A 2 -22.77 -9.00 -7.41
N LEU A 3 -22.94 -7.94 -6.64
CA LEU A 3 -21.83 -7.18 -6.06
C LEU A 3 -21.54 -7.71 -4.65
N LEU A 4 -20.26 -7.96 -4.37
CA LEU A 4 -19.77 -8.41 -3.09
C LEU A 4 -18.76 -7.40 -2.55
N LYS A 5 -19.06 -6.74 -1.44
CA LYS A 5 -18.13 -5.80 -0.80
C LYS A 5 -16.88 -6.53 -0.34
N PHE A 6 -15.75 -6.13 -0.92
CA PHE A 6 -14.46 -6.78 -0.71
C PHE A 6 -13.57 -5.96 0.22
N GLY A 7 -13.57 -4.64 0.04
CA GLY A 7 -12.70 -3.75 0.79
C GLY A 7 -13.14 -2.30 0.73
N GLU A 8 -12.37 -1.47 1.41
CA GLU A 8 -12.48 -0.02 1.35
C GLU A 8 -11.12 0.55 0.96
N GLU A 9 -11.12 1.43 -0.04
CA GLU A 9 -9.94 2.13 -0.50
C GLU A 9 -9.80 3.47 0.20
N ALA A 10 -8.60 3.74 0.71
CA ALA A 10 -8.28 4.99 1.36
C ALA A 10 -7.83 6.02 0.31
N ILE A 11 -8.73 6.97 -0.01
CA ILE A 11 -8.47 8.04 -0.97
C ILE A 11 -8.14 9.33 -0.21
N VAL A 12 -6.99 9.93 -0.52
CA VAL A 12 -6.58 11.24 -0.02
C VAL A 12 -6.84 12.28 -1.11
N ASP A 13 -7.55 13.34 -0.74
CA ASP A 13 -7.70 14.55 -1.54
C ASP A 13 -6.40 15.37 -1.44
N LEU A 14 -5.74 15.60 -2.57
CA LEU A 14 -4.44 16.26 -2.64
C LEU A 14 -4.54 17.78 -2.63
N ASP A 15 -5.63 18.36 -3.15
CA ASP A 15 -5.83 19.81 -3.19
C ASP A 15 -5.85 20.38 -1.76
N SER A 16 -6.54 19.68 -0.86
CA SER A 16 -6.67 19.98 0.56
C SER A 16 -5.61 19.32 1.46
N PHE A 17 -4.63 18.62 0.89
CA PHE A 17 -3.64 17.89 1.69
C PHE A 17 -2.69 18.84 2.43
N THR A 18 -2.74 18.78 3.76
CA THR A 18 -1.89 19.53 4.69
C THR A 18 -1.74 18.76 6.00
N LEU A 19 -0.59 18.88 6.66
CA LEU A 19 -0.37 18.33 8.00
C LEU A 19 -0.93 19.24 9.10
N ALA A 20 -1.30 20.48 8.79
CA ALA A 20 -1.68 21.51 9.76
C ALA A 20 -3.16 21.44 10.20
N VAL A 21 -3.70 20.22 10.33
CA VAL A 21 -5.09 19.99 10.76
C VAL A 21 -5.14 19.01 11.94
N PRO A 22 -6.16 19.09 12.83
CA PRO A 22 -6.28 18.20 13.99
C PRO A 22 -6.36 16.71 13.63
N GLU A 23 -7.08 16.37 12.56
CA GLU A 23 -7.31 14.99 12.09
C GLU A 23 -5.99 14.29 11.73
N ARG A 24 -4.98 15.05 11.32
CA ARG A 24 -3.64 14.57 10.94
C ARG A 24 -2.59 14.80 12.02
N ALA A 25 -2.98 15.08 13.27
CA ALA A 25 -2.04 15.30 14.37
C ALA A 25 -1.09 14.10 14.61
N ASN A 26 -1.62 12.87 14.51
CA ASN A 26 -0.80 11.66 14.61
C ASN A 26 0.22 11.55 13.47
N LEU A 27 -0.19 11.85 12.24
CA LEU A 27 0.71 11.84 11.08
C LEU A 27 1.81 12.89 11.23
N ARG A 28 1.42 14.12 11.58
CA ARG A 28 2.35 15.22 11.85
C ARG A 28 3.36 14.84 12.92
N ARG A 29 2.93 14.19 14.02
CA ARG A 29 3.84 13.71 15.07
C ARG A 29 4.86 12.71 14.54
N GLU A 30 4.45 11.75 13.71
CA GLU A 30 5.39 10.77 13.16
C GLU A 30 6.39 11.42 12.19
N VAL A 31 5.96 12.41 11.38
CA VAL A 31 6.87 13.21 10.54
C VAL A 31 7.88 13.99 11.40
N TYR A 32 7.44 14.64 12.48
CA TYR A 32 8.36 15.29 13.43
C TYR A 32 9.36 14.32 14.08
N ARG A 33 8.95 13.08 14.34
CA ARG A 33 9.88 12.06 14.87
C ARG A 33 10.91 11.63 13.83
N ALA A 34 10.51 11.54 12.56
CA ALA A 34 11.44 11.26 11.46
C ALA A 34 12.46 12.38 11.31
N ASP A 35 12.00 13.63 11.31
CA ASP A 35 12.84 14.83 11.26
C ASP A 35 13.84 14.88 12.43
N ARG A 36 13.38 14.71 13.68
CA ARG A 36 14.27 14.65 14.85
C ARG A 36 15.26 13.48 14.84
N ALA A 37 14.95 12.41 14.11
CA ALA A 37 15.86 11.28 13.91
C ALA A 37 16.84 11.52 12.73
N GLY A 38 16.81 12.69 12.10
CA GLY A 38 17.65 13.06 10.96
C GLY A 38 17.31 12.29 9.69
N LEU A 39 16.06 11.84 9.53
CA LEU A 39 15.63 11.15 8.32
C LEU A 39 15.32 12.14 7.21
N THR A 40 15.82 11.85 6.01
CA THR A 40 15.60 12.66 4.81
C THR A 40 14.94 11.84 3.73
N ALA A 41 13.99 12.43 3.00
CA ALA A 41 13.31 11.77 1.88
C ALA A 41 13.79 12.32 0.54
N THR A 42 13.80 11.46 -0.47
CA THR A 42 14.07 11.82 -1.86
C THR A 42 13.01 11.22 -2.75
N VAL A 43 12.50 11.99 -3.71
CA VAL A 43 11.54 11.52 -4.70
C VAL A 43 12.24 11.42 -6.05
N THR A 44 12.18 10.24 -6.66
CA THR A 44 12.89 9.94 -7.92
C THR A 44 11.93 9.25 -8.88
N PRO A 45 11.84 9.67 -10.16
CA PRO A 45 11.12 8.90 -11.17
C PRO A 45 11.67 7.47 -11.23
N TRP A 46 10.80 6.47 -11.30
CA TRP A 46 11.23 5.07 -11.28
C TRP A 46 12.15 4.75 -12.47
N ALA A 47 11.83 5.30 -13.64
CA ALA A 47 12.66 5.14 -14.84
C ALA A 47 14.06 5.78 -14.69
N ALA A 48 14.17 6.83 -13.89
CA ALA A 48 15.44 7.52 -13.59
C ALA A 48 16.16 6.94 -12.35
N ALA A 49 15.56 5.95 -11.66
CA ALA A 49 16.17 5.30 -10.52
C ALA A 49 17.37 4.48 -10.98
N GLU A 50 18.57 5.03 -10.75
CA GLU A 50 19.83 4.40 -11.14
C GLU A 50 19.95 2.98 -10.59
N PRO A 51 20.72 2.10 -11.26
CA PRO A 51 20.98 0.74 -10.77
C PRO A 51 21.50 0.71 -9.32
N LEU A 52 22.29 1.72 -8.92
CA LEU A 52 22.79 1.88 -7.55
C LEU A 52 21.66 2.13 -6.54
N LEU A 53 20.67 2.96 -6.89
CA LEU A 53 19.50 3.15 -6.04
C LEU A 53 18.73 1.84 -5.88
N ARG A 54 18.60 1.04 -6.94
CA ARG A 54 17.93 -0.26 -6.85
C ARG A 54 18.70 -1.25 -5.99
N ALA A 55 20.04 -1.25 -6.06
CA ALA A 55 20.89 -2.06 -5.21
C ALA A 55 20.72 -1.72 -3.73
N ASP A 56 20.58 -0.43 -3.38
CA ASP A 56 20.32 0.00 -1.99
C ASP A 56 18.95 -0.43 -1.46
N LEU A 57 17.94 -0.51 -2.34
CA LEU A 57 16.57 -0.88 -1.95
C LEU A 57 16.39 -2.40 -1.82
N GLU A 58 17.20 -3.20 -2.51
CA GLU A 58 17.06 -4.66 -2.51
C GLU A 58 17.22 -5.31 -1.12
N PRO A 59 18.21 -4.94 -0.28
CA PRO A 59 18.31 -5.44 1.08
C PRO A 59 17.08 -5.12 1.93
N VAL A 60 16.54 -3.89 1.80
CA VAL A 60 15.32 -3.46 2.51
C VAL A 60 14.13 -4.30 2.06
N SER A 61 14.00 -4.49 0.76
CA SER A 61 12.99 -5.32 0.12
C SER A 61 13.03 -6.77 0.63
N ARG A 62 14.22 -7.37 0.62
CA ARG A 62 14.46 -8.75 1.08
C ARG A 62 14.17 -8.92 2.57
N ALA A 63 14.66 -7.99 3.40
CA ALA A 63 14.42 -8.00 4.84
C ALA A 63 12.93 -7.85 5.17
N TRP A 64 12.19 -7.04 4.41
CA TRP A 64 10.75 -6.87 4.59
C TRP A 64 9.95 -8.13 4.21
N LEU A 65 10.41 -8.89 3.21
CA LEU A 65 9.79 -10.13 2.73
C LEU A 65 10.05 -11.33 3.65
N GLN A 66 11.23 -11.43 4.27
CA GLN A 66 11.63 -12.58 5.08
C GLN A 66 10.57 -13.04 6.12
N PRO A 67 10.00 -12.15 6.96
CA PRO A 67 8.97 -12.56 7.92
C PRO A 67 7.60 -12.81 7.27
N ARG A 68 7.43 -12.50 5.98
CA ARG A 68 6.17 -12.55 5.20
C ARG A 68 6.23 -13.60 4.10
N THR A 69 6.67 -14.82 4.43
CA THR A 69 6.87 -15.97 3.52
C THR A 69 8.08 -15.89 2.60
N GLY A 70 8.81 -14.77 2.58
CA GLY A 70 9.99 -14.57 1.73
C GLY A 70 9.67 -14.38 0.24
N ARG A 71 8.39 -14.24 -0.15
CA ARG A 71 7.96 -14.21 -1.55
C ARG A 71 7.14 -12.97 -1.86
N GLU A 72 7.38 -12.41 -3.04
CA GLU A 72 6.54 -11.35 -3.62
C GLU A 72 5.16 -11.90 -3.97
N MET A 73 4.12 -11.11 -3.69
CA MET A 73 2.77 -11.35 -4.20
C MET A 73 2.63 -10.81 -5.63
N GLY A 74 1.45 -10.92 -6.23
CA GLY A 74 1.19 -10.42 -7.58
C GLY A 74 -0.26 -10.01 -7.80
N PHE A 75 -0.62 -9.84 -9.07
CA PHE A 75 -1.93 -9.37 -9.53
C PHE A 75 -2.21 -7.92 -9.15
N SER A 76 -2.77 -7.69 -7.97
CA SER A 76 -3.12 -6.35 -7.47
C SER A 76 -2.03 -5.70 -6.63
N LEU A 77 -0.89 -6.37 -6.46
CA LEU A 77 0.31 -5.83 -5.81
C LEU A 77 1.48 -5.93 -6.78
N GLY A 78 2.22 -4.83 -6.92
CA GLY A 78 3.44 -4.78 -7.70
C GLY A 78 4.56 -5.57 -7.07
N ARG A 79 5.62 -5.75 -7.86
CA ARG A 79 6.84 -6.43 -7.46
C ARG A 79 8.01 -5.49 -7.61
N PHE A 80 8.95 -5.57 -6.68
CA PHE A 80 10.07 -4.64 -6.63
C PHE A 80 10.89 -4.55 -7.93
N GLN A 81 10.99 -5.64 -8.70
CA GLN A 81 11.77 -5.67 -9.94
C GLN A 81 10.97 -5.38 -11.22
N GLU A 82 9.65 -5.19 -11.13
CA GLU A 82 8.75 -5.28 -12.30
C GLU A 82 7.76 -4.10 -12.40
N THR A 83 8.18 -2.84 -12.14
CA THR A 83 7.27 -1.75 -12.52
C THR A 83 7.20 -1.65 -14.04
N VAL A 84 5.97 -1.60 -14.55
CA VAL A 84 5.67 -1.44 -15.98
C VAL A 84 5.15 -0.04 -16.31
N ASP A 85 4.92 0.81 -15.30
CA ASP A 85 4.41 2.16 -15.49
C ASP A 85 5.58 3.17 -15.66
N PRO A 86 5.73 3.81 -16.83
CA PRO A 86 6.76 4.81 -17.06
C PRO A 86 6.54 6.08 -16.22
N GLY A 87 5.32 6.32 -15.74
CA GLY A 87 4.98 7.42 -14.85
C GLY A 87 5.24 7.12 -13.37
N ALA A 88 5.66 5.91 -13.03
CA ALA A 88 5.90 5.53 -11.65
C ALA A 88 7.05 6.31 -11.02
N TRP A 89 6.99 6.51 -9.71
CA TRP A 89 8.08 7.10 -8.95
C TRP A 89 8.30 6.39 -7.63
N LEU A 90 9.48 6.64 -7.07
CA LEU A 90 9.97 6.15 -5.80
C LEU A 90 10.09 7.31 -4.83
N VAL A 91 9.72 7.05 -3.58
CA VAL A 91 10.16 7.85 -2.45
C VAL A 91 11.06 6.99 -1.58
N VAL A 92 12.27 7.48 -1.31
CA VAL A 92 13.28 6.78 -0.51
C VAL A 92 13.64 7.64 0.68
N VAL A 93 13.47 7.09 1.88
CA VAL A 93 13.85 7.71 3.14
C VAL A 93 15.16 7.11 3.63
N ARG A 94 16.16 7.97 3.81
CA ARG A 94 17.50 7.63 4.33
C ARG A 94 17.72 8.25 5.70
N GLY A 95 18.49 7.56 6.53
CA GLY A 95 18.98 8.10 7.80
C GLY A 95 20.28 8.91 7.63
N PRO A 96 20.81 9.50 8.72
CA PRO A 96 22.04 10.30 8.70
C PRO A 96 23.28 9.56 8.16
N GLY A 97 23.32 8.24 8.30
CA GLY A 97 24.39 7.38 7.76
C GLY A 97 24.22 7.01 6.29
N GLY A 98 23.21 7.55 5.58
CA GLY A 98 22.92 7.25 4.17
C GLY A 98 22.19 5.93 3.93
N ASN A 99 22.01 5.11 4.97
CA ASN A 99 21.30 3.83 4.88
C ASN A 99 19.79 4.05 4.64
N VAL A 100 19.17 3.17 3.86
CA VAL A 100 17.73 3.25 3.55
C VAL A 100 16.91 2.70 4.71
N HIS A 101 16.01 3.54 5.22
CA HIS A 101 15.08 3.20 6.30
C HIS A 101 13.74 2.71 5.74
N ALA A 102 13.23 3.36 4.71
CA ALA A 102 11.98 2.96 4.07
C ALA A 102 11.97 3.42 2.62
N PHE A 103 11.12 2.78 1.81
CA PHE A 103 10.79 3.27 0.50
C PHE A 103 9.34 2.99 0.15
N SER A 104 8.82 3.78 -0.79
CA SER A 104 7.52 3.53 -1.41
C SER A 104 7.56 3.72 -2.92
N SER A 105 6.76 2.95 -3.65
CA SER A 105 6.51 3.16 -5.08
C SER A 105 5.08 3.60 -5.31
N TRP A 106 4.89 4.44 -6.31
CA TRP A 106 3.60 5.00 -6.66
C TRP A 106 3.39 4.88 -8.16
N LEU A 107 2.21 4.41 -8.54
CA LEU A 107 1.78 4.24 -9.92
C LEU A 107 0.78 5.34 -10.27
N ARG A 108 0.61 5.62 -11.56
CA ARG A 108 -0.43 6.54 -12.03
C ARG A 108 -1.82 5.91 -11.82
N LEU A 109 -2.75 6.71 -11.29
CA LEU A 109 -4.16 6.39 -11.16
C LEU A 109 -4.96 7.36 -12.03
N GLY A 110 -5.45 6.89 -13.17
CA GLY A 110 -6.18 7.74 -14.12
C GLY A 110 -5.30 8.85 -14.69
N SER A 111 -5.90 10.01 -14.98
CA SER A 111 -5.21 11.19 -15.52
C SER A 111 -4.66 12.13 -14.44
N ASP A 112 -5.23 12.10 -13.24
CA ASP A 112 -5.05 13.11 -12.21
C ASP A 112 -4.77 12.53 -10.82
N GLY A 113 -4.34 11.27 -10.75
CA GLY A 113 -4.08 10.61 -9.48
C GLY A 113 -2.87 9.69 -9.45
N ILE A 114 -2.55 9.25 -8.24
CA ILE A 114 -1.53 8.24 -7.95
C ILE A 114 -2.09 7.14 -7.04
N ALA A 115 -1.49 5.96 -7.08
CA ALA A 115 -1.80 4.85 -6.19
C ALA A 115 -0.52 4.29 -5.57
N LEU A 116 -0.53 4.10 -4.25
CA LEU A 116 0.54 3.43 -3.52
C LEU A 116 0.61 1.96 -3.95
N ASP A 117 1.79 1.54 -4.40
CA ASP A 117 2.05 0.17 -4.84
C ASP A 117 2.89 -0.58 -3.80
N LEU A 118 4.16 -0.21 -3.66
CA LEU A 118 5.05 -0.77 -2.64
C LEU A 118 5.20 0.19 -1.47
N LEU A 119 5.23 -0.36 -0.26
CA LEU A 119 5.63 0.36 0.95
C LEU A 119 6.43 -0.58 1.84
N ARG A 120 7.76 -0.39 1.88
CA ARG A 120 8.67 -1.28 2.60
C ARG A 120 9.49 -0.51 3.61
N ARG A 121 9.72 -1.16 4.75
CA ARG A 121 10.44 -0.63 5.90
C ARG A 121 11.58 -1.59 6.25
N HIS A 122 12.77 -1.05 6.44
CA HIS A 122 13.89 -1.80 6.99
C HIS A 122 13.65 -2.14 8.47
N PRO A 123 14.06 -3.32 8.98
CA PRO A 123 13.87 -3.68 10.39
C PRO A 123 14.41 -2.62 11.36
N GLU A 124 15.61 -2.11 11.08
CA GLU A 124 16.29 -1.05 11.86
C GLU A 124 15.85 0.37 11.50
N ALA A 125 14.74 0.54 10.77
CA ALA A 125 14.29 1.86 10.37
C ALA A 125 13.87 2.69 11.59
N GLY A 126 14.45 3.89 11.69
CA GLY A 126 14.09 4.92 12.65
C GLY A 126 12.59 5.29 12.64
N PRO A 127 12.11 5.94 13.71
CA PRO A 127 10.71 6.28 13.88
C PRO A 127 10.22 7.20 12.77
N GLY A 128 8.95 7.04 12.35
CA GLY A 128 8.33 7.88 11.34
C GLY A 128 8.79 7.67 9.89
N ALA A 129 9.76 6.78 9.61
CA ALA A 129 10.28 6.58 8.24
C ALA A 129 9.20 6.25 7.20
N VAL A 130 8.25 5.39 7.55
CA VAL A 130 7.14 4.98 6.66
C VAL A 130 6.15 6.12 6.45
N ASP A 131 5.80 6.82 7.52
CA ASP A 131 4.91 7.98 7.49
C ASP A 131 5.52 9.11 6.63
N LEU A 132 6.83 9.37 6.78
CA LEU A 132 7.58 10.34 5.97
C LEU A 132 7.58 9.95 4.48
N CYS A 133 7.84 8.68 4.14
CA CYS A 133 7.74 8.19 2.75
C CYS A 133 6.41 8.56 2.10
N CYS A 134 5.30 8.29 2.79
CA CYS A 134 3.98 8.55 2.25
C CYS A 134 3.67 10.05 2.16
N VAL A 135 4.02 10.83 3.20
CA VAL A 135 3.76 12.27 3.22
C VAL A 135 4.48 12.99 2.08
N GLU A 136 5.75 12.64 1.84
CA GLU A 136 6.56 13.26 0.79
C GLU A 136 6.05 12.91 -0.61
N ALA A 137 5.53 11.69 -0.79
CA ALA A 137 4.85 11.32 -2.03
C ALA A 137 3.59 12.17 -2.28
N LEU A 138 2.78 12.40 -1.24
CA LEU A 138 1.55 13.20 -1.33
C LEU A 138 1.86 14.67 -1.60
N PHE A 139 2.89 15.23 -0.97
CA PHE A 139 3.33 16.61 -1.26
C PHE A 139 3.86 16.77 -2.68
N GLU A 140 4.65 15.82 -3.18
CA GLU A 140 5.12 15.86 -4.55
C GLU A 140 3.98 15.69 -5.56
N ALA A 141 3.03 14.79 -5.29
CA ALA A 141 1.84 14.62 -6.12
C ALA A 141 1.02 15.92 -6.21
N ARG A 142 0.81 16.59 -5.07
CA ARG A 142 0.16 17.90 -4.98
C ARG A 142 0.94 18.97 -5.76
N ARG A 143 2.26 19.03 -5.63
CA ARG A 143 3.12 19.95 -6.39
C ARG A 143 3.01 19.75 -7.90
N ARG A 144 2.77 18.52 -8.35
CA ARG A 144 2.52 18.17 -9.77
C ARG A 144 1.09 18.46 -10.22
N GLY A 145 0.22 18.98 -9.36
CA GLY A 145 -1.16 19.31 -9.67
C GLY A 145 -2.11 18.12 -9.73
N LEU A 146 -1.71 16.97 -9.18
CA LEU A 146 -2.60 15.80 -9.06
C LEU A 146 -3.66 16.05 -7.97
N LYS A 147 -4.80 15.39 -8.13
CA LYS A 147 -6.02 15.61 -7.34
C LYS A 147 -6.25 14.53 -6.30
N VAL A 148 -5.92 13.29 -6.62
CA VAL A 148 -6.23 12.15 -5.75
C VAL A 148 -5.02 11.24 -5.54
N ALA A 149 -4.90 10.72 -4.34
CA ALA A 149 -3.94 9.66 -4.03
C ALA A 149 -4.64 8.50 -3.33
N SER A 150 -4.54 7.30 -3.92
CA SER A 150 -4.94 6.07 -3.24
C SER A 150 -3.79 5.56 -2.37
N LEU A 151 -4.06 5.29 -1.10
CA LEU A 151 -3.17 4.55 -0.21
C LEU A 151 -3.40 3.03 -0.29
N GLY A 152 -4.20 2.58 -1.27
CA GLY A 152 -4.63 1.21 -1.50
C GLY A 152 -5.82 0.80 -0.64
N ALA A 153 -6.37 -0.37 -0.94
CA ALA A 153 -7.48 -0.95 -0.21
C ALA A 153 -7.09 -1.60 1.12
N VAL A 154 -8.05 -1.68 2.04
CA VAL A 154 -8.05 -2.60 3.18
C VAL A 154 -9.27 -3.51 3.03
N PRO A 155 -9.18 -4.82 3.26
CA PRO A 155 -10.37 -5.67 3.19
C PRO A 155 -11.33 -5.32 4.33
N CYS A 156 -12.64 -5.36 4.09
CA CYS A 156 -13.62 -4.90 5.09
C CYS A 156 -13.57 -5.71 6.40
N ARG A 157 -13.87 -5.05 7.52
CA ARG A 157 -14.14 -5.69 8.81
C ARG A 157 -15.39 -6.56 8.72
N ASP A 158 -15.46 -7.59 9.54
CA ASP A 158 -16.66 -8.41 9.65
C ASP A 158 -17.79 -7.60 10.33
N GLY A 159 -18.86 -7.31 9.57
CA GLY A 159 -20.16 -6.84 10.07
C GLY A 159 -20.58 -5.41 9.68
N ALA A 160 -21.63 -5.31 8.85
CA ALA A 160 -22.85 -4.52 9.11
C ALA A 160 -23.91 -4.64 7.99
N ASP A 161 -23.53 -4.98 6.75
CA ASP A 161 -24.47 -5.14 5.61
C ASP A 161 -24.18 -6.42 4.81
N ASP A 162 -23.85 -7.52 5.50
CA ASP A 162 -23.71 -8.81 4.83
C ASP A 162 -25.10 -9.29 4.39
N ALA A 163 -25.45 -9.03 3.13
CA ALA A 163 -26.40 -9.87 2.40
C ALA A 163 -26.05 -11.36 2.64
N PRO A 164 -26.99 -12.32 2.58
CA PRO A 164 -26.89 -13.73 3.07
C PRO A 164 -25.64 -14.57 2.69
N ASP A 165 -24.72 -14.03 1.90
CA ASP A 165 -23.54 -14.64 1.31
C ASP A 165 -22.23 -14.04 1.85
N GLY A 166 -22.31 -13.19 2.88
CA GLY A 166 -21.16 -12.71 3.66
C GLY A 166 -20.26 -13.84 4.16
N ARG A 167 -20.78 -15.07 4.31
CA ARG A 167 -20.02 -16.26 4.69
C ARG A 167 -18.93 -16.66 3.67
N ILE A 168 -19.20 -16.52 2.36
CA ILE A 168 -18.21 -16.87 1.31
C ILE A 168 -17.13 -15.78 1.22
N ALA A 169 -17.54 -14.50 1.26
CA ALA A 169 -16.60 -13.38 1.35
C ALA A 169 -15.70 -13.53 2.57
N HIS A 170 -16.30 -13.81 3.72
CA HIS A 170 -15.61 -14.04 4.99
C HIS A 170 -14.62 -15.20 4.87
N ALA A 171 -15.01 -16.34 4.29
CA ALA A 171 -14.11 -17.48 4.10
C ALA A 171 -12.91 -17.13 3.21
N VAL A 172 -13.13 -16.38 2.12
CA VAL A 172 -12.06 -15.95 1.22
C VAL A 172 -11.15 -14.91 1.87
N ARG A 173 -11.72 -13.92 2.57
CA ARG A 173 -10.96 -12.95 3.39
C ARG A 173 -10.09 -13.71 4.39
N ARG A 174 -10.68 -14.61 5.18
CA ARG A 174 -9.96 -15.44 6.17
C ARG A 174 -8.89 -16.34 5.55
N LEU A 175 -9.11 -16.84 4.33
CA LEU A 175 -8.12 -17.63 3.60
C LEU A 175 -6.94 -16.79 3.13
N LEU A 176 -7.19 -15.60 2.57
CA LEU A 176 -6.15 -14.63 2.22
C LEU A 176 -5.35 -14.22 3.46
N TYR A 177 -6.03 -14.02 4.60
CA TYR A 177 -5.42 -13.69 5.88
C TYR A 177 -4.54 -14.82 6.44
N SER A 178 -5.04 -16.05 6.45
CA SER A 178 -4.34 -17.19 7.04
C SER A 178 -3.12 -17.66 6.23
N ARG A 179 -3.00 -17.28 4.95
CA ARG A 179 -1.99 -17.83 4.03
C ARG A 179 -0.84 -16.91 3.64
N GLY A 180 -0.76 -15.67 4.13
CA GLY A 180 0.39 -14.82 3.76
C GLY A 180 0.23 -13.32 4.00
N LEU A 181 -0.98 -12.83 4.25
CA LEU A 181 -1.17 -11.47 4.79
C LEU A 181 -0.73 -11.33 6.26
N ALA A 182 -0.12 -12.38 6.85
CA ALA A 182 0.32 -12.49 8.24
C ALA A 182 1.19 -11.34 8.78
N GLY A 183 1.69 -10.45 7.91
CA GLY A 183 2.43 -9.25 8.33
C GLY A 183 1.58 -8.02 8.68
N TYR A 184 0.28 -7.99 8.35
CA TYR A 184 -0.60 -6.85 8.64
C TYR A 184 -1.96 -7.34 9.15
N ARG A 185 -2.17 -7.22 10.46
CA ARG A 185 -3.53 -7.24 11.04
C ARG A 185 -4.32 -6.11 10.38
N TYR A 186 -5.53 -6.39 9.89
CA TYR A 186 -6.39 -5.41 9.23
C TYR A 186 -6.47 -4.09 10.02
N GLU A 187 -6.64 -4.19 11.33
CA GLU A 187 -6.79 -3.03 12.20
C GLU A 187 -5.53 -2.17 12.23
N SER A 188 -4.34 -2.76 12.08
CA SER A 188 -3.09 -1.98 12.07
C SER A 188 -2.91 -1.23 10.74
N LEU A 189 -3.31 -1.83 9.62
CA LEU A 189 -3.24 -1.19 8.31
C LEU A 189 -4.29 -0.09 8.14
N ALA A 190 -5.53 -0.35 8.54
CA ALA A 190 -6.60 0.66 8.57
C ALA A 190 -6.23 1.82 9.50
N ARG A 191 -5.71 1.52 10.71
CA ARG A 191 -5.23 2.54 11.65
C ARG A 191 -4.07 3.37 11.08
N PHE A 192 -3.15 2.74 10.33
CA PHE A 192 -2.09 3.45 9.63
C PHE A 192 -2.67 4.43 8.60
N LYS A 193 -3.56 3.96 7.72
CA LYS A 193 -4.17 4.78 6.66
C LYS A 193 -5.05 5.90 7.23
N ASN A 194 -5.73 5.67 8.35
CA ASN A 194 -6.53 6.69 9.03
C ASN A 194 -5.72 7.91 9.49
N LYS A 195 -4.39 7.78 9.70
CA LYS A 195 -3.53 8.94 10.03
C LYS A 195 -3.58 10.02 8.94
N PHE A 196 -3.87 9.65 7.70
CA PHE A 196 -3.90 10.54 6.54
C PHE A 196 -5.25 11.26 6.39
N ALA A 197 -6.23 10.95 7.24
CA ALA A 197 -7.61 11.39 7.11
C ALA A 197 -8.17 11.16 5.69
N PRO A 198 -8.16 9.90 5.19
CA PRO A 198 -8.67 9.59 3.87
C PRO A 198 -10.20 9.56 3.85
N ARG A 199 -10.78 9.79 2.67
CA ARG A 199 -12.13 9.35 2.36
C ARG A 199 -12.09 7.87 2.02
N TRP A 200 -12.92 7.08 2.69
CA TRP A 200 -13.04 5.65 2.42
C TRP A 200 -14.07 5.40 1.32
N GLU A 201 -13.67 4.69 0.27
CA GLU A 201 -14.56 4.28 -0.82
C GLU A 201 -14.69 2.77 -0.88
N SER A 202 -15.92 2.26 -1.05
CA SER A 202 -16.15 0.82 -1.17
C SER A 202 -15.55 0.27 -2.47
N ARG A 203 -15.02 -0.95 -2.39
CA ARG A 203 -14.55 -1.74 -3.52
C ARG A 203 -15.26 -3.08 -3.50
N ASP A 204 -16.00 -3.34 -4.58
CA ASP A 204 -16.84 -4.52 -4.72
C ASP A 204 -16.30 -5.42 -5.83
N ILE A 205 -16.53 -6.73 -5.69
CA ILE A 205 -16.30 -7.70 -6.76
C ILE A 205 -17.64 -8.04 -7.38
N ALA A 206 -17.75 -7.88 -8.69
CA ALA A 206 -18.89 -8.36 -9.47
C ALA A 206 -18.74 -9.86 -9.74
N LEU A 207 -19.63 -10.68 -9.20
CA LEU A 207 -19.64 -12.13 -9.34
C LEU A 207 -20.85 -12.62 -10.14
N GLY A 208 -20.61 -13.66 -10.94
CA GLY A 208 -21.67 -14.49 -11.50
C GLY A 208 -22.37 -15.33 -10.42
N GLY A 209 -23.50 -15.97 -10.78
CA GLY A 209 -24.23 -16.85 -9.86
C GLY A 209 -23.61 -18.25 -9.74
N GLY A 210 -23.94 -18.97 -8.66
CA GLY A 210 -23.62 -20.38 -8.46
C GLY A 210 -22.10 -20.67 -8.31
N LEU A 211 -21.67 -21.84 -8.80
CA LEU A 211 -20.27 -22.32 -8.70
C LEU A 211 -19.24 -21.41 -9.38
N SER A 212 -19.67 -20.46 -10.22
CA SER A 212 -18.78 -19.48 -10.85
C SER A 212 -18.13 -18.56 -9.81
N ALA A 213 -18.87 -18.13 -8.78
CA ALA A 213 -18.35 -17.26 -7.73
C ALA A 213 -17.20 -17.91 -6.95
N VAL A 214 -17.34 -19.19 -6.58
CA VAL A 214 -16.32 -19.95 -5.86
C VAL A 214 -15.05 -20.10 -6.71
N ARG A 215 -15.20 -20.41 -8.00
CA ARG A 215 -14.06 -20.54 -8.93
C ARG A 215 -13.33 -19.21 -9.13
N VAL A 216 -14.07 -18.11 -9.30
CA VAL A 216 -13.48 -16.77 -9.44
C VAL A 216 -12.70 -16.38 -8.19
N LEU A 217 -13.26 -16.61 -7.01
CA LEU A 217 -12.58 -16.30 -5.75
C LEU A 217 -11.33 -17.18 -5.53
N ALA A 218 -11.41 -18.47 -5.87
CA ALA A 218 -10.25 -19.36 -5.81
C ALA A 218 -9.15 -18.94 -6.81
N ALA A 219 -9.54 -18.53 -8.02
CA ALA A 219 -8.61 -18.00 -9.02
C ALA A 219 -7.95 -16.69 -8.55
N LEU A 220 -8.72 -15.77 -7.97
CA LEU A 220 -8.19 -14.53 -7.39
C LEU A 220 -7.13 -14.81 -6.32
N VAL A 221 -7.41 -15.73 -5.39
CA VAL A 221 -6.42 -16.17 -4.38
C VAL A 221 -5.18 -16.76 -5.06
N ALA A 222 -5.36 -17.63 -6.05
CA ALA A 222 -4.25 -18.31 -6.72
C ALA A 222 -3.33 -17.35 -7.50
N VAL A 223 -3.90 -16.37 -8.22
CA VAL A 223 -3.12 -15.40 -8.99
C VAL A 223 -2.43 -14.39 -8.04
N HIS A 224 -3.11 -13.97 -6.97
CA HIS A 224 -2.54 -13.01 -6.00
C HIS A 224 -1.35 -13.58 -5.23
N MET A 225 -1.41 -14.86 -4.86
CA MET A 225 -0.34 -15.56 -4.15
C MET A 225 0.88 -15.89 -5.05
N GLY A 226 0.75 -15.71 -6.37
CA GLY A 226 1.73 -16.16 -7.35
C GLY A 226 1.74 -17.69 -7.50
N ARG A 227 1.90 -18.19 -8.74
CA ARG A 227 2.05 -19.63 -8.96
C ARG A 227 3.29 -20.17 -8.23
N ARG A 228 3.18 -21.35 -7.61
CA ARG A 228 4.38 -22.15 -7.28
C ARG A 228 5.07 -22.42 -8.62
N LYS A 229 6.34 -22.04 -8.77
CA LYS A 229 7.16 -22.70 -9.80
C LYS A 229 7.19 -24.17 -9.39
N ALA A 230 6.73 -25.04 -10.30
CA ALA A 230 6.90 -26.47 -10.20
C ALA A 230 8.40 -26.82 -10.27
#